data_AF-A0A8T4VHL8-F1
#
_entry.id   AF-A0A8T4VHL8-F1
#
_cell.length_a   1.000
_cell.length_b   1.000
_cell.length_c   1.000
_cell.angle_alpha   90.00
_cell.angle_beta   90.00
_cell.angle_gamma   90.00
#
_symmetry.space_group_name_H-M   'P 1'
#
loop_
_entity.id
_entity.type
_entity.pdbx_description
1 polymer ?
#
loop_
_entity_poly.entity_id
_entity_poly.type
_entity_poly.pdbx_seq_one_letter_code
_entity_poly.pdbx_strand_id
1 'polypeptide(L)'
;MFEVGRLCLKIAGRDAGKKCVVVEKLEGKYVMIDGLTRRRKCNTLHLEPLGQVLNIGNASHEHIVNLFKDLGHEVKTTKPKQKATRVKKTKKVKAKKEVKQKK
;
A
#
# COMPACT_ATOMS: atom_id res chain seq x y z
N MET A 1 10.55 -8.94 17.74
CA MET A 1 10.65 -7.55 18.26
C MET A 1 10.91 -6.64 17.06
N PHE A 2 9.92 -5.87 16.62
CA PHE A 2 10.08 -4.92 15.52
C PHE A 2 10.43 -3.57 16.12
N GLU A 3 11.53 -2.96 15.69
CA GLU A 3 11.96 -1.63 16.12
C GLU A 3 11.77 -0.62 14.99
N VAL A 4 11.61 0.65 15.37
CA VAL A 4 11.61 1.74 14.39
C VAL A 4 13.00 1.78 13.75
N GLY A 5 13.07 1.91 12.43
CA GLY A 5 14.34 1.83 11.70
C GLY A 5 14.74 0.44 11.24
N ARG A 6 14.04 -0.62 11.67
CA ARG A 6 14.36 -1.98 11.23
C ARG A 6 14.05 -2.12 9.73
N LEU A 7 15.03 -2.63 8.97
CA LEU A 7 14.83 -3.02 7.58
C LEU A 7 14.09 -4.36 7.56
N CYS A 8 13.07 -4.48 6.72
CA CYS A 8 12.24 -5.65 6.58
C CYS A 8 12.02 -5.99 5.10
N LEU A 9 11.88 -7.27 4.78
CA LEU A 9 11.40 -7.75 3.50
C LEU A 9 9.92 -8.06 3.62
N LYS A 10 9.16 -7.68 2.60
CA LYS A 10 7.75 -8.00 2.55
C LYS A 10 7.53 -9.34 1.87
N ILE A 11 7.01 -10.30 2.60
CA ILE A 11 6.78 -11.66 2.07
C ILE A 11 5.50 -11.69 1.23
N ALA A 12 4.44 -10.98 1.66
CA ALA A 12 3.10 -11.14 1.11
C ALA A 12 2.41 -9.84 0.66
N GLY A 13 1.60 -9.97 -0.40
CA GLY A 13 0.71 -8.95 -0.95
C GLY A 13 1.26 -8.23 -2.19
N ARG A 14 0.64 -7.10 -2.55
CA ARG A 14 0.97 -6.32 -3.77
C ARG A 14 2.42 -5.82 -3.86
N ASP A 15 3.09 -5.71 -2.71
CA ASP A 15 4.45 -5.21 -2.59
C ASP A 15 5.41 -6.32 -2.10
N ALA A 16 5.06 -7.59 -2.34
CA ALA A 16 5.91 -8.73 -2.01
C ALA A 16 7.27 -8.65 -2.72
N GLY A 17 8.33 -9.14 -2.06
CA GLY A 17 9.71 -9.13 -2.54
C GLY A 17 10.42 -7.78 -2.44
N LYS A 18 9.75 -6.73 -1.96
CA LYS A 18 10.35 -5.40 -1.78
C LYS A 18 10.85 -5.21 -0.35
N LYS A 19 12.00 -4.56 -0.23
CA LYS A 19 12.56 -4.09 1.05
C LYS A 19 11.86 -2.83 1.51
N CYS A 20 11.69 -2.72 2.82
CA CYS A 20 10.96 -1.64 3.45
C CYS A 20 11.50 -1.40 4.86
N VAL A 21 11.22 -0.23 5.41
CA VAL A 21 11.65 0.15 6.76
C VAL A 21 10.42 0.42 7.62
N VAL A 22 10.49 0.00 8.87
CA VAL A 22 9.46 0.29 9.88
C VAL A 22 9.63 1.73 10.35
N VAL A 23 8.63 2.57 10.10
CA VAL A 23 8.62 3.99 10.49
C VAL A 23 8.05 4.17 11.88
N GLU A 24 6.97 3.46 12.18
CA GLU A 24 6.25 3.61 13.44
C GLU A 24 5.58 2.29 13.82
N LYS A 25 5.52 2.02 15.13
CA LYS A 25 4.76 0.90 15.66
C LYS A 25 3.37 1.40 15.99
N LEU A 26 2.35 0.77 15.42
CA LEU A 26 0.96 1.01 15.83
C LEU A 26 0.57 -0.01 16.90
N GLU A 27 -0.64 0.12 17.40
CA GLU A 27 -1.22 -0.81 18.36
C GLU A 27 -1.26 -2.26 17.82
N GLY A 28 -0.96 -3.19 18.72
CA GLY A 28 -1.01 -4.63 18.47
C GLY A 28 0.06 -5.12 17.49
N LYS A 29 -0.40 -5.79 16.42
CA LYS A 29 0.47 -6.47 15.43
C LYS A 29 0.75 -5.64 14.19
N TYR A 30 0.38 -4.36 14.20
CA TYR A 30 0.46 -3.50 13.03
C TYR A 30 1.64 -2.53 13.12
N VAL A 31 2.28 -2.30 11.98
CA VAL A 31 3.37 -1.34 11.84
C VAL A 31 3.14 -0.46 10.61
N MET A 32 3.57 0.79 10.71
CA MET A 32 3.67 1.70 9.56
C MET A 32 4.99 1.43 8.86
N ILE A 33 4.91 1.19 7.56
CA ILE A 33 6.07 0.86 6.74
C ILE A 33 6.21 1.92 5.65
N ASP A 34 7.45 2.26 5.31
CA ASP A 34 7.79 3.09 4.16
C ASP A 34 9.07 2.58 3.46
N GLY A 35 9.37 3.04 2.23
CA GLY A 35 10.55 2.63 1.46
C GLY A 35 10.26 2.34 -0.01
N LEU A 36 10.73 1.19 -0.54
CA LEU A 36 10.36 0.72 -1.89
C LEU A 36 8.86 0.39 -2.00
N THR A 37 8.25 0.09 -0.87
CA THR A 37 6.82 -0.18 -0.75
C THR A 37 6.07 1.12 -0.50
N ARG A 38 4.82 1.19 -0.94
CA ARG A 38 3.95 2.33 -0.60
C ARG A 38 3.80 2.46 0.91
N ARG A 39 3.85 3.69 1.41
CA ARG A 39 3.59 3.99 2.81
C ARG A 39 2.21 3.47 3.22
N ARG A 40 2.17 2.45 4.07
CA ARG A 40 0.91 1.79 4.46
C ARG A 40 1.02 1.06 5.79
N LYS A 41 -0.11 0.94 6.48
CA LYS A 41 -0.27 0.07 7.66
C LYS A 41 -0.18 -1.40 7.23
N CYS A 42 0.67 -2.17 7.91
CA CYS A 42 0.94 -3.57 7.58
C CYS A 42 0.92 -4.43 8.83
N ASN A 43 0.47 -5.67 8.70
CA ASN A 43 0.65 -6.64 9.75
C ASN A 43 2.10 -7.14 9.77
N THR A 44 2.66 -7.26 10.97
CA THR A 44 3.99 -7.83 11.24
C THR A 44 4.14 -9.26 10.72
N LEU A 45 3.06 -10.04 10.64
CA LEU A 45 3.07 -11.39 10.04
C LEU A 45 3.46 -11.42 8.56
N HIS A 46 3.37 -10.30 7.84
CA HIS A 46 3.75 -10.22 6.42
C HIS A 46 5.17 -9.71 6.21
N LEU A 47 5.93 -9.49 7.29
CA LEU A 47 7.25 -8.92 7.27
C LEU A 47 8.26 -9.91 7.82
N GLU A 48 9.37 -10.00 7.10
CA GLU A 48 10.57 -10.66 7.56
C GLU A 48 11.57 -9.58 7.98
N PRO A 49 11.92 -9.45 9.28
CA PRO A 49 12.91 -8.49 9.71
C PRO A 49 14.30 -8.91 9.22
N LEU A 50 15.01 -8.00 8.58
CA LEU A 50 16.43 -8.16 8.30
C LEU A 50 17.24 -7.72 9.54
N GLY A 51 18.49 -8.18 9.61
CA GLY A 51 19.42 -7.84 10.70
C GLY A 51 19.91 -6.39 10.70
N GLN A 52 19.52 -5.59 9.72
CA GLN A 52 19.97 -4.20 9.57
C GLN A 52 18.99 -3.24 10.25
N VAL A 53 19.54 -2.31 11.03
CA VAL A 53 18.82 -1.21 11.65
C VAL A 53 19.31 0.08 11.02
N LEU A 54 18.40 0.87 10.46
CA LEU A 54 18.65 2.19 9.93
C LEU A 54 18.15 3.22 10.93
N ASN A 55 19.00 4.17 11.29
CA ASN A 55 18.61 5.20 12.24
C ASN A 55 17.81 6.28 11.50
N ILE A 56 16.48 6.21 11.57
CA ILE A 56 15.58 7.21 10.98
C ILE A 56 15.20 8.21 12.07
N GLY A 57 15.83 9.37 12.05
CA GLY A 57 15.46 10.47 12.96
C GLY A 57 14.14 11.13 12.55
N ASN A 58 13.95 11.37 11.25
CA ASN A 58 12.72 11.96 10.70
C ASN A 58 11.99 10.97 9.80
N ALA A 59 10.72 10.73 10.11
CA ALA A 59 9.79 9.85 9.40
C ALA A 59 9.27 10.41 8.06
N SER A 60 10.02 11.32 7.41
CA SER A 60 9.66 11.93 6.14
C SER A 60 9.96 10.98 4.98
N HIS A 61 9.06 10.96 3.99
CA HIS A 61 9.18 10.03 2.87
C HIS A 61 10.48 10.24 2.06
N GLU A 62 10.89 11.50 1.89
CA GLU A 62 12.09 11.88 1.14
C GLU A 62 13.38 11.36 1.76
N HIS A 63 13.47 11.45 3.10
CA HIS A 63 14.65 10.98 3.83
C HIS A 63 14.81 9.46 3.69
N ILE A 64 13.69 8.74 3.77
CA ILE A 64 13.66 7.29 3.58
C ILE A 64 14.05 6.93 2.14
N VAL A 65 13.56 7.66 1.14
CA VAL A 65 13.93 7.42 -0.26
C VAL A 65 15.44 7.62 -0.48
N ASN A 66 16.05 8.62 0.15
CA ASN A 66 17.49 8.85 0.05
C ASN A 66 18.29 7.70 0.71
N LEU A 67 17.92 7.27 1.92
CA LEU A 67 18.55 6.11 2.57
C LEU A 67 18.48 4.84 1.70
N PHE A 68 17.35 4.61 1.03
CA PHE A 68 17.20 3.47 0.12
C PHE A 68 18.03 3.62 -1.17
N LYS A 69 18.24 4.84 -1.67
CA LYS A 69 19.14 5.10 -2.79
C LYS A 69 20.59 4.80 -2.42
N ASP A 70 21.05 5.25 -1.26
CA ASP A 70 22.40 4.95 -0.75
C ASP A 70 22.63 3.44 -0.60
N LEU A 71 21.60 2.69 -0.22
CA LEU A 71 21.63 1.23 -0.13
C LEU A 71 21.53 0.51 -1.50
N GLY A 72 21.48 1.24 -2.62
CA GLY A 72 21.42 0.66 -3.97
C GLY A 72 20.05 0.07 -4.32
N HIS A 73 18.97 0.55 -3.69
CA HIS A 73 17.62 0.06 -3.90
C HIS A 73 16.72 1.14 -4.50
N GLU A 74 16.47 1.06 -5.81
CA GLU A 74 15.67 2.06 -6.53
C GLU A 74 14.17 2.01 -6.19
N VAL A 75 13.69 3.07 -5.55
CA VAL A 75 12.26 3.30 -5.29
C VAL A 75 11.56 3.71 -6.57
N LYS A 76 10.84 2.77 -7.21
CA LYS A 76 10.01 3.06 -8.39
C LYS A 76 8.73 3.82 -7.98
N THR A 77 8.74 5.14 -8.16
CA THR A 77 7.54 5.99 -8.04
C THR A 77 6.64 5.80 -9.26
N THR A 78 5.75 4.81 -9.21
CA THR A 78 4.79 4.60 -10.29
C THR A 78 3.65 5.63 -10.18
N LYS A 79 3.57 6.57 -11.13
CA LYS A 79 2.46 7.53 -11.21
C LYS A 79 1.10 6.80 -11.23
N PRO A 80 0.10 7.22 -10.44
CA PRO A 80 -1.21 6.60 -10.46
C PRO A 80 -1.87 6.82 -11.82
N LYS A 81 -2.23 5.73 -12.51
CA LYS A 81 -2.98 5.76 -13.76
C LYS A 81 -4.36 6.37 -13.48
N GLN A 82 -4.69 7.48 -14.12
CA GLN A 82 -5.99 8.14 -13.98
C GLN A 82 -7.09 7.14 -14.30
N LYS A 83 -8.04 6.99 -13.37
CA LYS A 83 -9.19 6.10 -13.57
C LYS A 83 -10.05 6.70 -14.68
N ALA A 84 -10.19 6.00 -15.80
CA ALA A 84 -11.23 6.31 -16.76
C ALA A 84 -12.58 6.23 -16.04
N THR A 85 -13.38 7.28 -16.13
CA THR A 85 -14.74 7.33 -15.59
C THR A 85 -15.56 6.22 -16.23
N ARG A 86 -15.85 5.19 -15.45
CA ARG A 86 -16.74 4.11 -15.88
C ARG A 86 -18.14 4.70 -15.97
N VAL A 87 -18.55 5.12 -17.17
CA VAL A 87 -19.93 5.53 -17.45
C VAL A 87 -20.84 4.39 -17.02
N LYS A 88 -21.62 4.60 -15.95
CA LYS A 88 -22.64 3.64 -15.51
C LYS A 88 -23.67 3.60 -16.64
N LYS A 89 -23.74 2.49 -17.38
CA LYS A 89 -24.85 2.23 -18.30
C LYS A 89 -26.13 2.16 -17.46
N THR A 90 -26.92 3.22 -17.48
CA THR A 90 -28.28 3.23 -16.94
C THR A 90 -29.09 2.19 -17.72
N LYS A 91 -29.68 1.23 -17.01
CA LYS A 91 -30.64 0.30 -17.62
C LYS A 91 -31.82 1.14 -18.13
N LYS A 92 -32.03 1.16 -19.45
CA LYS A 92 -33.27 1.70 -20.05
C LYS A 92 -34.43 0.87 -19.51
N VAL A 93 -35.22 1.46 -18.62
CA VAL A 93 -36.54 0.93 -18.25
C VAL A 93 -37.38 0.96 -19.53
N LYS A 94 -37.69 -0.22 -20.09
CA LYS A 94 -38.56 -0.33 -21.25
C LYS A 94 -39.98 0.01 -20.80
N ALA A 95 -40.46 1.18 -21.20
CA ALA A 95 -41.88 1.44 -21.39
C ALA A 95 -42.45 0.48 -22.45
N LYS A 96 -43.76 0.19 -22.32
CA LYS A 96 -44.66 -0.72 -23.09
C LYS A 96 -44.92 -2.05 -22.34
N LYS A 97 -46.14 -2.38 -21.89
CA LYS A 97 -47.48 -2.09 -22.43
C LYS A 97 -48.56 -2.24 -21.35
N GLU A 98 -49.51 -1.32 -21.34
CA GLU A 98 -50.85 -1.49 -20.77
C GLU A 98 -51.60 -2.68 -21.39
N VAL A 99 -52.67 -3.07 -20.69
CA VAL A 99 -53.86 -3.84 -21.12
C VAL A 99 -53.87 -5.35 -20.82
N LYS A 100 -54.68 -5.71 -19.81
CA LYS A 100 -55.57 -6.89 -19.59
C LYS A 100 -55.46 -7.33 -18.13
N GLN A 101 -56.52 -7.45 -17.32
CA GLN A 101 -57.95 -7.40 -17.55
C GLN A 101 -58.62 -7.33 -16.17
N LYS A 102 -59.74 -6.60 -16.09
CA LYS A 102 -60.73 -6.67 -15.02
C LYS A 102 -61.01 -8.12 -14.60
N LYS A 103 -61.03 -8.38 -13.30
CA LYS A 103 -62.07 -9.20 -12.66
C LYS A 103 -62.20 -8.79 -11.20
#